data_AF-X6K241-F1
#
_entry.id   AF-X6K241-F1
#
_cell.length_a   1.000
_cell.length_b   1.000
_cell.length_c   1.000
_cell.angle_alpha   90.00
_cell.angle_beta   90.00
_cell.angle_gamma   90.00
#
_symmetry.space_group_name_H-M   'P 1'
#
loop_
_entity.id
_entity.type
_entity.pdbx_description
1 polymer ?
#
loop_
_entity_poly.entity_id
_entity_poly.type
_entity_poly.pdbx_seq_one_letter_code
_entity_poly.pdbx_strand_id
1 'polypeptide(L)'
;MRGVVAWAAASGIADISDVALLGRLRNAGPWLQQLIGHLLKREDAGLAKGRLIRILDATAVAKAGAYENNGPWRMHCAFELEREQFDFLEITDQSEAELIDRVPVVPGEIRIGDRAYLQAERIAKVMAQGGDVVVRASWKNARWLDANGRAFDLIGYLANCREEVCETPARLALKKGEPVNMRLIALRKSEAAAQEARRKISQGQGQQGSTADADCGRLRPACDLA
;
A
#
# COMPACT_ATOMS: atom_id res chain seq x y z
N MET A 1 14.74 15.08 17.39
CA MET A 1 16.09 15.23 16.77
C MET A 1 17.08 15.90 17.70
N ARG A 2 16.83 17.10 18.24
CA ARG A 2 17.75 17.79 19.17
C ARG A 2 18.23 16.94 20.36
N GLY A 3 17.32 16.23 21.03
CA GLY A 3 17.69 15.32 22.13
C GLY A 3 18.63 14.19 21.70
N VAL A 4 18.43 13.63 20.50
CA VAL A 4 19.29 12.55 19.95
C VAL A 4 20.70 13.09 19.65
N VAL A 5 20.80 14.28 19.07
CA VAL A 5 22.07 14.95 18.80
C VAL A 5 22.82 15.24 20.10
N ALA A 6 22.14 15.84 21.10
CA ALA A 6 22.74 16.16 22.39
C ALA A 6 23.24 14.90 23.11
N TRP A 7 22.46 13.83 23.08
CA TRP A 7 22.85 12.53 23.62
C TRP A 7 24.05 11.93 22.89
N ALA A 8 24.07 11.97 21.55
CA ALA A 8 25.17 11.43 20.75
C ALA A 8 26.49 12.18 21.00
N ALA A 9 26.43 13.52 21.15
CA ALA A 9 27.58 14.34 21.49
C ALA A 9 28.08 14.05 22.92
N ALA A 10 27.18 14.02 23.90
CA ALA A 10 27.53 13.68 25.29
C ALA A 10 28.09 12.27 25.45
N SER A 11 27.67 11.34 24.59
CA SER A 11 28.16 9.95 24.57
C SER A 11 29.43 9.75 23.73
N GLY A 12 29.96 10.80 23.10
CA GLY A 12 31.14 10.72 22.23
C GLY A 12 30.93 9.95 20.92
N ILE A 13 29.68 9.72 20.51
CA ILE A 13 29.33 8.95 19.30
C ILE A 13 29.48 9.83 18.05
N ALA A 14 28.93 11.04 18.10
CA ALA A 14 28.99 11.99 16.99
C ALA A 14 28.66 13.41 17.46
N ASP A 15 29.30 14.41 16.86
CA ASP A 15 28.95 15.83 16.99
C ASP A 15 28.44 16.35 15.64
N ILE A 16 27.11 16.46 15.49
CA ILE A 16 26.43 16.83 14.24
C ILE A 16 25.21 17.71 14.55
N SER A 17 24.81 18.59 13.64
CA SER A 17 23.58 19.37 13.83
C SER A 17 22.30 18.52 13.68
N ASP A 18 21.19 19.01 14.23
CA ASP A 18 19.87 18.37 14.06
C ASP A 18 19.42 18.32 12.60
N VAL A 19 19.73 19.35 11.81
CA VAL A 19 19.52 19.39 10.35
C VAL A 19 20.38 18.34 9.64
N ALA A 20 21.65 18.19 10.02
CA ALA A 20 22.53 17.17 9.43
C ALA A 20 22.04 15.75 9.76
N LEU A 21 21.60 15.50 10.99
CA LEU A 21 21.01 14.22 11.38
C LEU A 21 19.72 13.94 10.59
N LEU A 22 18.85 14.94 10.42
CA LEU A 22 17.63 14.80 9.62
C LEU A 22 17.95 14.47 8.14
N GLY A 23 18.94 15.16 7.57
CA GLY A 23 19.42 14.88 6.21
C GLY A 23 19.92 13.43 6.09
N ARG A 24 20.69 12.94 7.05
CA ARG A 24 21.14 11.53 7.07
C ARG A 24 19.99 10.55 7.21
N LEU A 25 19.02 10.82 8.08
CA LEU A 25 17.85 9.96 8.26
C LEU A 25 17.03 9.83 6.97
N ARG A 26 16.75 10.95 6.30
CA ARG A 26 16.00 10.95 5.02
C ARG A 26 16.74 10.19 3.91
N ASN A 27 18.08 10.15 3.97
CA ASN A 27 18.92 9.43 3.02
C ASN A 27 19.36 8.04 3.53
N ALA A 28 18.80 7.54 4.63
CA ALA A 28 19.20 6.27 5.22
C ALA A 28 18.64 5.04 4.47
N GLY A 29 17.76 5.24 3.48
CA GLY A 29 17.09 4.17 2.73
C GLY A 29 18.03 3.07 2.23
N PRO A 30 19.06 3.40 1.41
CA PRO A 30 20.02 2.41 0.93
C PRO A 30 20.79 1.69 2.05
N TRP A 31 21.11 2.39 3.15
CA TRP A 31 21.78 1.77 4.29
C TRP A 31 20.85 0.79 5.04
N LEU A 32 19.59 1.17 5.27
CA LEU A 32 18.59 0.29 5.87
C LEU A 32 18.32 -0.94 5.02
N GLN A 33 18.30 -0.77 3.70
CA GLN A 33 18.12 -1.86 2.75
C GLN A 33 19.20 -2.92 2.94
N GLN A 34 20.47 -2.50 3.00
CA GLN A 34 21.61 -3.38 3.24
C GLN A 34 21.56 -4.03 4.63
N LEU A 35 21.21 -3.26 5.67
CA LEU A 35 21.10 -3.78 7.03
C LEU A 35 20.01 -4.86 7.14
N ILE A 36 18.82 -4.59 6.60
CA ILE A 36 17.71 -5.55 6.61
C ILE A 36 18.06 -6.78 5.79
N GLY A 37 18.64 -6.62 4.60
CA GLY A 37 19.13 -7.74 3.79
C GLY A 37 20.14 -8.60 4.55
N HIS A 38 21.08 -7.97 5.28
CA HIS A 38 22.04 -8.70 6.11
C HIS A 38 21.37 -9.43 7.28
N LEU A 39 20.39 -8.81 7.96
CA LEU A 39 19.70 -9.42 9.11
C LEU A 39 18.80 -10.58 8.70
N LEU A 40 18.17 -10.49 7.52
CA LEU A 40 17.26 -11.52 7.03
C LEU A 40 17.98 -12.78 6.55
N LYS A 41 19.32 -12.77 6.37
CA LYS A 41 20.19 -13.91 5.99
C LYS A 41 19.43 -15.08 5.33
N ARG A 42 19.23 -15.04 4.02
CA ARG A 42 18.50 -16.10 3.32
C ARG A 42 19.37 -16.87 2.35
N GLU A 43 19.17 -18.19 2.37
CA GLU A 43 19.74 -19.15 1.42
C GLU A 43 19.09 -18.94 0.03
N ASP A 44 19.87 -19.12 -1.05
CA ASP A 44 19.50 -18.90 -2.46
C ASP A 44 18.39 -19.86 -3.00
N ALA A 45 17.58 -20.45 -2.13
CA ALA A 45 16.64 -21.50 -2.49
C ALA A 45 15.31 -20.94 -3.03
N GLY A 46 15.21 -20.92 -4.36
CA GLY A 46 13.99 -21.29 -5.08
C GLY A 46 12.83 -20.31 -5.04
N LEU A 47 13.05 -19.07 -5.47
CA LEU A 47 11.99 -18.08 -5.61
C LEU A 47 11.37 -18.09 -7.03
N ALA A 48 10.19 -17.46 -7.12
CA ALA A 48 9.42 -17.37 -8.37
C ALA A 48 10.28 -16.74 -9.47
N LYS A 49 10.68 -17.55 -10.45
CA LYS A 49 11.39 -17.08 -11.64
C LYS A 49 10.39 -16.45 -12.60
N GLY A 50 10.71 -15.27 -13.15
CA GLY A 50 9.87 -14.63 -14.15
C GLY A 50 9.99 -13.13 -14.15
N ARG A 51 8.84 -12.44 -14.20
CA ARG A 51 8.79 -10.98 -14.13
C ARG A 51 9.14 -10.52 -12.71
N LEU A 52 9.80 -9.37 -12.60
CA LEU A 52 10.02 -8.68 -11.33
C LEU A 52 8.68 -8.41 -10.64
N ILE A 53 8.45 -8.98 -9.45
CA ILE A 53 7.26 -8.70 -8.63
C ILE A 53 7.70 -7.93 -7.39
N ARG A 54 7.06 -6.78 -7.14
CA ARG A 54 7.33 -5.94 -5.98
C ARG A 54 6.07 -5.70 -5.16
N ILE A 55 6.14 -6.00 -3.87
CA ILE A 55 5.09 -5.67 -2.91
C ILE A 55 5.39 -4.30 -2.33
N LEU A 56 4.43 -3.39 -2.44
CA LEU A 56 4.51 -2.04 -1.90
C LEU A 56 3.80 -1.96 -0.56
N ASP A 57 4.48 -1.37 0.42
CA ASP A 57 3.92 -1.10 1.73
C ASP A 57 4.48 0.21 2.29
N ALA A 58 3.79 0.77 3.27
CA ALA A 58 4.27 1.91 4.02
C ALA A 58 3.89 1.77 5.48
N THR A 59 4.83 2.05 6.37
CA THR A 59 4.61 1.93 7.81
C THR A 59 4.93 3.22 8.55
N ALA A 60 4.09 3.53 9.55
CA ALA A 60 4.27 4.68 10.42
C ALA A 60 5.24 4.33 11.55
N VAL A 61 6.33 5.09 11.67
CA VAL A 61 7.35 4.93 12.70
C VAL A 61 7.26 6.11 13.67
N ALA A 62 7.12 5.83 14.95
CA ALA A 62 7.03 6.86 15.98
C ALA A 62 8.32 7.71 16.04
N LYS A 63 8.17 9.02 16.24
CA LYS A 63 9.31 9.92 16.46
C LYS A 63 9.77 9.81 17.92
N ALA A 64 10.99 9.32 18.15
CA ALA A 64 11.56 9.27 19.50
C ALA A 64 11.76 10.70 20.08
N GLY A 65 11.23 10.93 21.28
CA GLY A 65 11.39 12.19 22.04
C GLY A 65 10.49 13.36 21.62
N ALA A 66 9.27 13.10 21.11
CA ALA A 66 8.37 14.16 20.68
C ALA A 66 7.53 14.72 21.85
N TYR A 67 7.74 16.01 22.15
CA TYR A 67 6.68 16.88 22.67
C TYR A 67 5.50 16.88 21.66
N GLU A 68 4.27 17.00 22.19
CA GLU A 68 2.97 16.52 21.68
C GLU A 68 2.51 16.85 20.24
N ASN A 69 3.29 17.48 19.36
CA ASN A 69 2.76 18.02 18.09
C ASN A 69 3.51 17.65 16.79
N ASN A 70 4.33 16.60 16.77
CA ASN A 70 4.99 16.15 15.54
C ASN A 70 4.53 14.74 15.17
N GLY A 71 3.71 14.61 14.13
CA GLY A 71 3.21 13.31 13.64
C GLY A 71 4.33 12.33 13.23
N PRO A 72 4.00 11.06 12.93
CA PRO A 72 4.98 9.99 12.78
C PRO A 72 5.91 10.20 11.57
N TRP A 73 7.06 9.52 11.58
CA TRP A 73 7.79 9.22 10.34
C TRP A 73 6.99 8.19 9.54
N ARG A 74 7.14 8.18 8.22
CA ARG A 74 6.60 7.15 7.34
C ARG A 74 7.75 6.54 6.56
N MET A 75 7.87 5.21 6.62
CA MET A 75 8.82 4.45 5.83
C MET A 75 8.05 3.79 4.69
N HIS A 76 8.38 4.16 3.46
CA HIS A 76 7.83 3.57 2.24
C HIS A 76 8.80 2.50 1.74
N CYS A 77 8.30 1.34 1.39
CA CYS A 77 9.13 0.22 0.98
C CYS A 77 8.58 -0.51 -0.24
N ALA A 78 9.50 -1.05 -1.04
CA ALA A 78 9.20 -2.06 -2.04
C ALA A 78 9.99 -3.32 -1.72
N PHE A 79 9.30 -4.45 -1.68
CA PHE A 79 9.86 -5.76 -1.41
C PHE A 79 9.83 -6.59 -2.69
N GLU A 80 11.01 -6.87 -3.24
CA GLU A 80 11.22 -7.71 -4.41
C GLU A 80 11.07 -9.19 -4.02
N LEU A 81 10.09 -9.87 -4.61
CA LEU A 81 9.78 -11.26 -4.27
C LEU A 81 10.86 -12.24 -4.73
N GLU A 82 11.47 -12.06 -5.90
CA GLU A 82 12.46 -13.01 -6.43
C GLU A 82 13.72 -13.07 -5.56
N ARG A 83 14.08 -11.98 -4.89
CA ARG A 83 15.23 -11.90 -4.00
C ARG A 83 14.86 -11.87 -2.52
N GLU A 84 13.56 -11.83 -2.22
CA GLU A 84 13.01 -11.61 -0.88
C GLU A 84 13.72 -10.48 -0.11
N GLN A 85 13.98 -9.38 -0.81
CA GLN A 85 14.70 -8.24 -0.26
C GLN A 85 13.93 -6.95 -0.52
N PHE A 86 14.18 -5.95 0.33
CA PHE A 86 13.81 -4.60 -0.05
C PHE A 86 14.73 -4.13 -1.17
N ASP A 87 14.16 -3.62 -2.25
CA ASP A 87 14.90 -2.96 -3.35
C ASP A 87 14.71 -1.44 -3.34
N PHE A 88 13.77 -0.95 -2.52
CA PHE A 88 13.52 0.46 -2.28
C PHE A 88 13.10 0.73 -0.84
N LEU A 89 13.70 1.75 -0.23
CA LEU A 89 13.31 2.30 1.07
C LEU A 89 13.43 3.82 1.04
N GLU A 90 12.37 4.52 1.43
CA GLU A 90 12.36 5.98 1.58
C GLU A 90 11.71 6.37 2.91
N ILE A 91 12.32 7.31 3.63
CA ILE A 91 11.77 7.84 4.89
C ILE A 91 11.28 9.26 4.67
N THR A 92 9.99 9.45 4.89
CA THR A 92 9.33 10.76 4.83
C THR A 92 8.65 11.07 6.15
N ASP A 93 8.11 12.29 6.31
CA ASP A 93 7.20 12.60 7.40
C ASP A 93 5.74 12.26 7.05
N GLN A 94 4.81 12.57 7.96
CA GLN A 94 3.40 12.22 7.80
C GLN A 94 2.67 12.98 6.67
N SER A 95 3.22 14.10 6.17
CA SER A 95 2.61 14.90 5.11
C SER A 95 2.68 14.23 3.73
N GLU A 96 3.65 13.34 3.57
CA GLU A 96 3.88 12.61 2.33
C GLU A 96 2.98 11.39 2.24
N ALA A 97 2.09 11.38 1.25
CA ALA A 97 1.15 10.30 1.05
C ALA A 97 1.82 9.00 0.56
N GLU A 98 1.07 7.90 0.68
CA GLU A 98 1.41 6.56 0.18
C GLU A 98 0.98 6.46 -1.27
N LEU A 99 1.96 6.36 -2.17
CA LEU A 99 1.75 6.56 -3.59
C LEU A 99 2.35 5.39 -4.35
N ILE A 100 1.54 4.75 -5.19
CA ILE A 100 1.98 3.58 -5.95
C ILE A 100 3.08 3.96 -6.96
N ASP A 101 3.20 5.23 -7.36
CA ASP A 101 4.20 5.77 -8.28
C ASP A 101 5.42 6.40 -7.58
N ARG A 102 5.53 6.29 -6.24
CA ARG A 102 6.70 6.79 -5.47
C ARG A 102 7.96 5.98 -5.76
N VAL A 103 7.80 4.66 -5.85
CA VAL A 103 8.90 3.76 -6.18
C VAL A 103 9.19 3.88 -7.69
N PRO A 104 10.45 4.04 -8.14
CA PRO A 104 10.80 4.13 -9.56
C PRO A 104 10.31 2.91 -10.36
N VAL A 105 9.65 3.11 -11.51
CA VAL A 105 9.08 2.01 -12.31
C VAL A 105 10.14 1.31 -13.14
N VAL A 106 10.14 -0.03 -13.04
CA VAL A 106 10.94 -0.90 -13.91
C VAL A 106 10.01 -1.47 -14.98
N PRO A 107 10.24 -1.19 -16.28
CA PRO A 107 9.41 -1.75 -17.34
C PRO A 107 9.33 -3.27 -17.28
N GLY A 108 8.12 -3.82 -17.42
CA GLY A 108 7.88 -5.26 -17.32
C GLY A 108 7.69 -5.79 -15.89
N GLU A 109 7.74 -4.95 -14.86
CA GLU A 109 7.47 -5.39 -13.48
C GLU A 109 5.97 -5.54 -13.18
N ILE A 110 5.67 -6.16 -12.03
CA ILE A 110 4.34 -6.22 -11.44
C ILE A 110 4.41 -5.66 -10.02
N ARG A 111 3.60 -4.64 -9.73
CA ARG A 111 3.45 -4.05 -8.40
C ARG A 111 2.22 -4.58 -7.71
N ILE A 112 2.39 -5.03 -6.47
CA ILE A 112 1.31 -5.48 -5.61
C ILE A 112 1.12 -4.44 -4.51
N GLY A 113 -0.11 -3.96 -4.34
CA GLY A 113 -0.44 -2.99 -3.28
C GLY A 113 -1.79 -3.28 -2.65
N ASP A 114 -1.99 -2.74 -1.45
CA ASP A 114 -3.29 -2.78 -0.79
C ASP A 114 -4.32 -1.80 -1.40
N ARG A 115 -5.46 -1.62 -0.74
CA ARG A 115 -6.55 -0.76 -1.20
C ARG A 115 -6.23 0.74 -1.16
N ALA A 116 -5.26 1.19 -0.37
CA ALA A 116 -4.86 2.59 -0.31
C ALA A 116 -4.11 3.02 -1.58
N TYR A 117 -3.49 2.04 -2.27
CA TYR A 117 -2.81 2.23 -3.55
C TYR A 117 -3.75 2.24 -4.76
N LEU A 118 -5.06 2.01 -4.60
CA LEU A 118 -6.05 2.13 -5.68
C LEU A 118 -6.29 3.61 -6.02
N GLN A 119 -5.34 4.22 -6.72
CA GLN A 119 -5.36 5.61 -7.14
C GLN A 119 -5.20 5.66 -8.66
N ALA A 120 -6.32 5.79 -9.39
CA ALA A 120 -6.38 5.61 -10.85
C ALA A 120 -5.33 6.44 -11.61
N GLU A 121 -5.14 7.71 -11.24
CA GLU A 121 -4.14 8.60 -11.86
C GLU A 121 -2.71 8.08 -11.72
N ARG A 122 -2.39 7.47 -10.58
CA ARG A 122 -1.04 6.96 -10.32
C ARG A 122 -0.82 5.60 -10.95
N ILE A 123 -1.86 4.75 -10.97
CA ILE A 123 -1.84 3.50 -11.72
C ILE A 123 -1.61 3.79 -13.20
N ALA A 124 -2.28 4.79 -13.77
CA ALA A 124 -2.07 5.23 -15.14
C ALA A 124 -0.60 5.58 -15.42
N LYS A 125 0.06 6.31 -14.49
CA LYS A 125 1.48 6.65 -14.61
C LYS A 125 2.40 5.43 -14.53
N VAL A 126 2.09 4.46 -13.67
CA VAL A 126 2.88 3.21 -13.59
C VAL A 126 2.75 2.42 -14.88
N MET A 127 1.53 2.27 -15.40
CA MET A 127 1.28 1.56 -16.65
C MET A 127 1.89 2.27 -17.87
N ALA A 128 1.87 3.60 -17.90
CA ALA A 128 2.54 4.38 -18.94
C ALA A 128 4.07 4.20 -18.95
N GLN A 129 4.67 3.82 -17.83
CA GLN A 129 6.09 3.49 -17.70
C GLN A 129 6.37 1.98 -17.95
N GLY A 130 5.35 1.21 -18.35
CA GLY A 130 5.48 -0.21 -18.67
C GLY A 130 5.41 -1.16 -17.46
N GLY A 131 5.01 -0.68 -16.29
CA GLY A 131 4.75 -1.53 -15.12
C GLY A 131 3.30 -2.00 -15.06
N ASP A 132 3.07 -3.23 -14.60
CA ASP A 132 1.73 -3.74 -14.30
C ASP A 132 1.39 -3.59 -12.82
N VAL A 133 0.10 -3.57 -12.51
CA VAL A 133 -0.40 -3.32 -11.16
C VAL A 133 -1.46 -4.34 -10.76
N VAL A 134 -1.28 -4.91 -9.57
CA VAL A 134 -2.27 -5.70 -8.84
C VAL A 134 -2.54 -4.98 -7.52
N VAL A 135 -3.71 -4.35 -7.41
CA VAL A 135 -4.13 -3.66 -6.17
C VAL A 135 -5.43 -4.22 -5.68
N ARG A 136 -5.58 -4.29 -4.36
CA ARG A 136 -6.86 -4.65 -3.77
C ARG A 136 -7.93 -3.61 -4.13
N ALA A 137 -9.04 -4.07 -4.67
CA ALA A 137 -10.14 -3.21 -5.06
C ALA A 137 -10.75 -2.47 -3.84
N SER A 138 -11.25 -1.26 -4.09
CA SER A 138 -12.04 -0.46 -3.16
C SER A 138 -13.22 0.12 -3.91
N TRP A 139 -14.41 0.02 -3.30
CA TRP A 139 -15.65 0.48 -3.91
C TRP A 139 -15.82 1.99 -3.87
N LYS A 140 -15.25 2.68 -2.86
CA LYS A 140 -15.36 4.15 -2.71
C LYS A 140 -14.22 4.92 -3.37
N ASN A 141 -13.04 4.32 -3.49
CA ASN A 141 -11.83 5.07 -3.86
C ASN A 141 -11.60 5.17 -5.37
N ALA A 142 -12.47 4.57 -6.19
CA ALA A 142 -12.36 4.59 -7.63
C ALA A 142 -13.73 4.73 -8.30
N ARG A 143 -13.76 5.45 -9.43
CA ARG A 143 -14.89 5.49 -10.33
C ARG A 143 -14.72 4.39 -11.37
N TRP A 144 -15.42 3.29 -11.16
CA TRP A 144 -15.38 2.11 -12.02
C TRP A 144 -16.24 2.32 -13.27
N LEU A 145 -15.71 1.91 -14.42
CA LEU A 145 -16.40 1.92 -15.70
C LEU A 145 -16.40 0.52 -16.32
N ASP A 146 -17.46 0.22 -17.07
CA ASP A 146 -17.56 -1.02 -17.85
C ASP A 146 -16.75 -0.91 -19.16
N ALA A 147 -16.76 -1.96 -19.98
CA ALA A 147 -16.12 -1.98 -21.30
C ALA A 147 -16.68 -0.92 -22.28
N ASN A 148 -17.88 -0.39 -22.03
CA ASN A 148 -18.55 0.62 -22.88
C ASN A 148 -18.40 2.07 -22.37
N GLY A 149 -17.95 2.26 -21.13
CA GLY A 149 -17.56 3.55 -20.54
C GLY A 149 -18.61 4.07 -19.58
N ARG A 150 -19.60 3.23 -19.27
CA ARG A 150 -20.69 3.52 -18.35
C ARG A 150 -20.23 3.20 -16.93
N ALA A 151 -20.88 3.82 -15.95
CA ALA A 151 -20.63 3.51 -14.55
C ALA A 151 -20.84 2.00 -14.32
N PHE A 152 -19.82 1.34 -13.76
CA PHE A 152 -19.87 -0.08 -13.45
C PHE A 152 -20.38 -0.27 -12.02
N ASP A 153 -21.52 -0.94 -11.88
CA ASP A 153 -22.05 -1.33 -10.58
C ASP A 153 -21.26 -2.52 -10.02
N LEU A 154 -20.17 -2.18 -9.33
CA LEU A 154 -19.28 -3.15 -8.69
C LEU A 154 -20.04 -4.04 -7.70
N ILE A 155 -20.96 -3.46 -6.92
CA ILE A 155 -21.67 -4.17 -5.86
C ILE A 155 -22.69 -5.13 -6.46
N GLY A 156 -23.48 -4.67 -7.42
CA GLY A 156 -24.42 -5.52 -8.14
C GLY A 156 -23.72 -6.66 -8.87
N TYR A 157 -22.56 -6.42 -9.48
CA TYR A 157 -21.75 -7.47 -10.10
C TYR A 157 -21.29 -8.52 -9.08
N LEU A 158 -20.70 -8.08 -7.96
CA LEU A 158 -20.22 -8.98 -6.91
C LEU A 158 -21.36 -9.79 -6.25
N ALA A 159 -22.52 -9.17 -6.05
CA ALA A 159 -23.71 -9.85 -5.50
C ALA A 159 -24.24 -10.95 -6.44
N ASN A 160 -24.11 -10.77 -7.75
CA ASN A 160 -24.59 -11.71 -8.76
C ASN A 160 -23.55 -12.77 -9.17
N CYS A 161 -22.28 -12.61 -8.79
CA CYS A 161 -21.24 -13.61 -8.99
C CYS A 161 -21.62 -14.90 -8.27
N ARG A 162 -21.78 -16.04 -8.95
CA ARG A 162 -22.12 -17.32 -8.29
C ARG A 162 -20.94 -18.28 -8.18
N GLU A 163 -19.92 -18.04 -8.98
CA GLU A 163 -18.71 -18.85 -9.01
C GLU A 163 -17.78 -18.51 -7.83
N GLU A 164 -16.80 -19.38 -7.59
CA GLU A 164 -15.75 -19.14 -6.60
C GLU A 164 -14.84 -17.97 -7.04
N VAL A 165 -14.57 -17.88 -8.34
CA VAL A 165 -13.79 -16.81 -8.96
C VAL A 165 -14.64 -16.17 -10.04
N CYS A 166 -14.83 -14.85 -9.95
CA CYS A 166 -15.46 -14.08 -11.02
C CYS A 166 -14.46 -13.09 -11.59
N GLU A 167 -14.35 -13.07 -12.91
CA GLU A 167 -13.47 -12.17 -13.64
C GLU A 167 -14.28 -11.32 -14.63
N THR A 168 -13.99 -10.04 -14.69
CA THR A 168 -14.56 -9.15 -15.72
C THR A 168 -13.57 -8.05 -16.09
N PRO A 169 -13.53 -7.64 -17.38
CA PRO A 169 -12.90 -6.40 -17.77
C PRO A 169 -13.55 -5.23 -17.01
N ALA A 170 -12.71 -4.34 -16.48
CA ALA A 170 -13.15 -3.14 -15.80
C ALA A 170 -12.22 -1.99 -16.19
N ARG A 171 -12.67 -0.75 -16.03
CA ARG A 171 -11.84 0.42 -16.30
C ARG A 171 -11.89 1.39 -15.14
N LEU A 172 -10.76 2.02 -14.84
CA LEU A 172 -10.68 3.08 -13.84
C LEU A 172 -10.77 4.42 -14.56
N ALA A 173 -11.81 5.20 -14.25
CA ALA A 173 -11.93 6.53 -14.81
C ALA A 173 -10.81 7.44 -14.27
N LEU A 174 -10.20 8.19 -15.17
CA LEU A 174 -9.31 9.30 -14.84
C LEU A 174 -10.09 10.61 -14.80
N LYS A 175 -9.55 11.61 -14.09
CA LYS A 175 -10.06 12.99 -14.11
C LYS A 175 -9.84 13.61 -15.49
N LYS A 176 -8.74 13.25 -16.16
CA LYS A 176 -8.38 13.68 -17.51
C LYS A 176 -7.72 12.52 -18.25
N GLY A 177 -7.99 12.41 -19.55
CA GLY A 177 -7.44 11.35 -20.40
C GLY A 177 -8.31 10.10 -20.45
N GLU A 178 -7.78 9.07 -21.10
CA GLU A 178 -8.48 7.81 -21.30
C GLU A 178 -8.50 6.97 -20.02
N PRO A 179 -9.61 6.25 -19.73
CA PRO A 179 -9.67 5.34 -18.60
C PRO A 179 -8.59 4.26 -18.66
N VAL A 180 -8.10 3.85 -17.49
CA VAL A 180 -7.13 2.76 -17.40
C VAL A 180 -7.85 1.43 -17.52
N ASN A 181 -7.42 0.61 -18.48
CA ASN A 181 -7.92 -0.75 -18.63
C ASN A 181 -7.39 -1.63 -17.51
N MET A 182 -8.30 -2.29 -16.80
CA MET A 182 -8.01 -3.15 -15.66
C MET A 182 -8.81 -4.45 -15.78
N ARG A 183 -8.48 -5.37 -14.88
CA ARG A 183 -9.21 -6.62 -14.71
C ARG A 183 -9.66 -6.72 -13.28
N LEU A 184 -10.97 -6.88 -13.08
CA LEU A 184 -11.52 -7.15 -11.77
C LEU A 184 -11.57 -8.65 -11.58
N ILE A 185 -10.87 -9.14 -10.56
CA ILE A 185 -10.89 -10.53 -10.13
C ILE A 185 -11.47 -10.56 -8.73
N ALA A 186 -12.60 -11.24 -8.56
CA ALA A 186 -13.29 -11.40 -7.29
C ALA A 186 -13.18 -12.86 -6.84
N LEU A 187 -12.71 -13.07 -5.61
CA LEU A 187 -12.65 -14.38 -4.97
C LEU A 187 -13.73 -14.44 -3.90
N ARG A 188 -14.71 -15.33 -4.08
CA ARG A 188 -15.79 -15.53 -3.12
C ARG A 188 -15.25 -16.21 -1.87
N LYS A 189 -15.36 -15.54 -0.73
CA LYS A 189 -15.04 -16.16 0.57
C LYS A 189 -16.10 -17.20 0.93
N SER A 190 -15.68 -18.28 1.59
CA SER A 190 -16.59 -19.20 2.25
C SER A 190 -17.38 -18.47 3.34
N GLU A 191 -18.56 -18.97 3.70
CA GLU A 191 -19.42 -18.33 4.71
C GLU A 191 -18.70 -18.19 6.07
N ALA A 192 -17.93 -19.20 6.47
CA ALA A 192 -17.14 -19.18 7.70
C ALA A 192 -16.07 -18.08 7.67
N ALA A 193 -15.33 -17.95 6.56
CA ALA A 193 -14.32 -16.90 6.39
C ALA A 193 -14.93 -15.50 6.30
N ALA A 194 -16.14 -15.38 5.73
CA ALA A 194 -16.89 -14.11 5.70
C ALA A 194 -17.34 -13.71 7.12
N GLN A 195 -17.83 -14.65 7.93
CA GLN A 195 -18.20 -14.39 9.33
C GLN A 195 -17.00 -13.98 10.20
N GLU A 196 -15.85 -14.63 10.02
CA GLU A 196 -14.62 -14.25 10.74
C GLU A 196 -14.12 -12.87 10.32
N ALA A 197 -14.15 -12.56 9.01
CA ALA A 197 -13.80 -11.24 8.50
C ALA A 197 -14.71 -10.14 9.10
N ARG A 198 -16.03 -10.39 9.18
CA ARG A 198 -16.98 -9.48 9.84
C ARG A 198 -16.64 -9.27 11.32
N ARG A 199 -16.28 -10.34 12.03
CA ARG A 199 -15.90 -10.30 13.45
C ARG A 199 -14.63 -9.49 13.69
N LYS A 200 -13.62 -9.63 12.83
CA LYS A 200 -12.37 -8.83 12.92
C LYS A 200 -12.61 -7.35 12.67
N ILE A 201 -13.50 -7.02 11.72
CA ILE A 201 -13.87 -5.62 11.43
C ILE A 201 -14.61 -5.00 12.62
N SER A 202 -15.56 -5.71 13.24
CA SER A 202 -16.30 -5.18 14.40
C SER A 202 -15.42 -5.04 15.64
N GLN A 203 -14.41 -5.88 15.82
CA GLN A 203 -13.44 -5.77 16.91
C GLN A 203 -12.42 -4.64 16.69
N GLY A 204 -11.99 -4.39 15.45
CA GLY A 204 -11.08 -3.29 15.11
C GLY A 204 -11.68 -1.88 15.24
N GLN A 205 -13.01 -1.75 15.17
CA GLN A 205 -13.73 -0.47 15.35
C GLN A 205 -13.63 0.11 16.78
N GLY A 206 -13.22 -0.69 17.78
CA GLY A 206 -13.02 -0.21 19.15
C GLY A 206 -11.70 0.52 19.42
N GLN A 207 -10.72 0.46 18.50
CA GLN A 207 -9.36 0.97 18.74
C GLN A 207 -8.91 2.13 17.84
N GLN A 208 -9.68 2.49 16.80
CA GLN A 208 -9.41 3.67 15.99
C GLN A 208 -10.71 4.49 15.84
N GLY A 209 -10.80 5.57 16.60
CA GLY A 209 -11.86 6.57 16.48
C GLY A 209 -11.81 7.24 15.12
N SER A 210 -12.61 6.74 14.19
CA SER A 210 -13.06 7.44 12.99
C SER A 210 -14.49 7.01 12.73
N THR A 211 -15.39 7.98 12.81
CA THR A 211 -16.84 7.92 12.63
C THR A 211 -17.26 7.01 11.48
N ALA A 212 -17.94 5.91 11.81
CA ALA A 212 -18.74 5.14 10.87
C ALA A 212 -20.20 5.61 10.96
N ASP A 213 -20.71 6.14 9.84
CA ASP A 213 -22.09 6.58 9.69
C ASP A 213 -23.11 5.47 9.98
N ALA A 214 -24.17 5.89 10.67
CA ALA A 214 -25.23 5.06 11.23
C ALA A 214 -26.18 4.41 10.20
N ASP A 215 -25.86 4.42 8.90
CA ASP A 215 -26.68 3.78 7.85
C ASP A 215 -26.22 2.36 7.49
N CYS A 216 -25.19 1.87 8.19
CA CYS A 216 -24.61 0.50 8.10
C CYS A 216 -25.59 -0.63 8.56
N GLY A 217 -26.81 -0.30 8.98
CA GLY A 217 -27.80 -1.27 9.44
C GLY A 217 -28.52 -2.04 8.33
N ARG A 218 -28.74 -1.44 7.14
CA ARG A 218 -29.67 -1.99 6.13
C ARG A 218 -29.06 -2.68 4.92
N LEU A 219 -27.75 -2.55 4.66
CA LEU A 219 -27.13 -3.02 3.40
C LEU A 219 -25.93 -3.98 3.61
N ARG A 220 -25.92 -4.71 4.73
CA ARG A 220 -24.83 -5.61 5.14
C ARG A 220 -24.43 -6.78 4.21
N PRO A 221 -25.21 -7.30 3.24
CA PRO A 221 -24.74 -8.44 2.45
C PRO A 221 -23.73 -8.08 1.34
N ALA A 222 -23.60 -6.80 0.98
CA ALA A 222 -22.80 -6.35 -0.17
C ALA A 222 -21.34 -6.00 0.16
N CYS A 223 -21.01 -5.72 1.42
CA CYS A 223 -19.67 -5.31 1.85
C CYS A 223 -18.65 -6.48 1.91
N ASP A 224 -19.10 -7.73 1.83
CA ASP A 224 -18.30 -8.91 2.17
C ASP A 224 -17.71 -9.67 0.96
N LEU A 225 -17.74 -9.08 -0.23
CA LEU A 225 -17.31 -9.74 -1.48
C LEU A 225 -16.01 -9.17 -2.11
N ALA A 226 -15.15 -8.50 -1.32
CA ALA A 226 -13.81 -8.07 -1.79
C ALA A 226 -12.71 -8.08 -0.70
#